data_AF-A0A7J2T6Z9-F1
#
_entry.id   AF-A0A7J2T6Z9-F1
#
_cell.length_a   1.000
_cell.length_b   1.000
_cell.length_c   1.000
_cell.angle_alpha   90.00
_cell.angle_beta   90.00
_cell.angle_gamma   90.00
#
_symmetry.space_group_name_H-M   'P 1'
#
loop_
_entity.id
_entity.type
_entity.pdbx_description
1 polymer ?
#
loop_
_entity_poly.entity_id
_entity_poly.type
_entity_poly.pdbx_seq_one_letter_code
_entity_poly.pdbx_strand_id
1 'polypeptide(L)'
;MDTVSISLDSIHPEKHDDFRGVKGAWEKAVNAIKALKAQGILVQVNTTVTRDNYEEIERIFEFVEKLGVENFHLFFLVPTGRGVKIEDITPEMYEEMIRHTLKILPRYGLNVKFSCAPQFMRIMQQTHSQMRHIQSNMRGCIAAFYYCRVYPHRRCNSMPISANKAWKY
;
A
#
# COMPACT_ATOMS: atom_id res chain seq x y z
N MET A 1 1.51 18.06 10.24
CA MET A 1 0.28 18.21 9.43
C MET A 1 -0.40 16.87 9.37
N ASP A 2 -1.68 16.84 9.66
CA ASP A 2 -2.45 15.60 9.66
C ASP A 2 -2.73 15.16 8.21
N THR A 3 -2.70 13.85 7.96
CA THR A 3 -2.96 13.26 6.64
C THR A 3 -4.10 12.27 6.77
N VAL A 4 -5.02 12.30 5.81
CA VAL A 4 -6.13 11.34 5.75
C VAL A 4 -5.75 10.22 4.79
N SER A 5 -5.71 8.98 5.29
CA SER A 5 -5.48 7.80 4.45
C SER A 5 -6.81 7.24 3.94
N ILE A 6 -6.96 7.16 2.62
CA ILE A 6 -8.13 6.59 1.95
C ILE A 6 -7.71 5.34 1.19
N SER A 7 -8.50 4.29 1.33
CA SER A 7 -8.29 3.03 0.63
C SER A 7 -8.86 3.07 -0.79
N LEU A 8 -8.08 2.69 -1.79
CA LEU A 8 -8.53 2.57 -3.18
C LEU A 8 -7.78 1.44 -3.90
N ASP A 9 -8.40 0.28 -4.10
CA ASP A 9 -7.74 -0.90 -4.68
C ASP A 9 -8.04 -1.19 -6.14
N SER A 10 -8.87 -0.36 -6.80
CA SER A 10 -9.15 -0.45 -8.24
C SER A 10 -9.67 0.89 -8.78
N ILE A 11 -9.44 1.15 -10.07
CA ILE A 11 -10.08 2.22 -10.85
C ILE A 11 -11.52 1.86 -11.23
N HIS A 12 -11.89 0.58 -11.13
CA HIS A 12 -13.22 0.08 -11.43
C HIS A 12 -14.07 0.01 -10.15
N PRO A 13 -15.23 0.69 -10.08
CA PRO A 13 -16.06 0.71 -8.88
C PRO A 13 -16.47 -0.67 -8.38
N GLU A 14 -16.92 -1.55 -9.29
CA GLU A 14 -17.38 -2.90 -8.93
C GLU A 14 -16.26 -3.74 -8.32
N LYS A 15 -15.09 -3.79 -8.96
CA LYS A 15 -13.93 -4.53 -8.43
C LYS A 15 -13.52 -4.04 -7.04
N HIS A 16 -13.51 -2.73 -6.83
CA HIS A 16 -13.15 -2.14 -5.54
C HIS A 16 -14.18 -2.49 -4.46
N ASP A 17 -15.46 -2.32 -4.78
CA ASP A 17 -16.56 -2.59 -3.86
C ASP A 17 -16.63 -4.07 -3.49
N ASP A 18 -16.38 -4.97 -4.44
CA ASP A 18 -16.32 -6.41 -4.25
C ASP A 18 -15.15 -6.78 -3.32
N PHE A 19 -13.95 -6.25 -3.59
CA PHE A 19 -12.77 -6.46 -2.75
C PHE A 19 -13.00 -5.94 -1.31
N ARG A 20 -13.64 -4.78 -1.17
CA ARG A 20 -13.92 -4.17 0.14
C ARG A 20 -15.17 -4.73 0.82
N GLY A 21 -16.00 -5.48 0.12
CA GLY A 21 -17.26 -6.05 0.60
C GLY A 21 -18.31 -4.99 0.93
N VAL A 22 -18.23 -3.81 0.30
CA VAL A 22 -19.13 -2.67 0.59
C VAL A 22 -19.50 -1.97 -0.72
N LYS A 23 -20.77 -2.07 -1.11
CA LYS A 23 -21.32 -1.36 -2.26
C LYS A 23 -21.24 0.16 -2.08
N GLY A 24 -20.82 0.86 -3.12
CA GLY A 24 -20.57 2.31 -3.15
C GLY A 24 -19.33 2.75 -2.38
N ALA A 25 -18.44 1.85 -1.99
CA ALA A 25 -17.21 2.21 -1.27
C ALA A 25 -16.26 3.01 -2.17
N TRP A 26 -16.15 2.64 -3.44
CA TRP A 26 -15.31 3.32 -4.42
C TRP A 26 -15.75 4.78 -4.59
N GLU A 27 -17.05 5.01 -4.80
CA GLU A 27 -17.59 6.35 -5.02
C GLU A 27 -17.38 7.23 -3.78
N LYS A 28 -17.61 6.68 -2.59
CA LYS A 28 -17.34 7.37 -1.32
C LYS A 28 -15.85 7.71 -1.18
N ALA A 29 -14.96 6.78 -1.52
CA ALA A 29 -13.52 7.01 -1.47
C ALA A 29 -13.09 8.14 -2.42
N VAL A 30 -13.52 8.10 -3.68
CA VAL A 30 -13.18 9.13 -4.68
C VAL A 30 -13.75 10.50 -4.31
N ASN A 31 -15.01 10.54 -3.84
CA ASN A 31 -15.63 11.80 -3.40
C ASN A 31 -14.95 12.37 -2.16
N ALA A 32 -14.54 11.52 -1.21
CA ALA A 32 -13.76 11.95 -0.05
C ALA A 32 -12.39 12.52 -0.46
N ILE A 33 -11.67 11.87 -1.39
CA ILE A 33 -10.39 12.39 -1.91
C ILE A 33 -10.59 13.78 -2.50
N LYS A 34 -11.57 13.96 -3.40
CA LYS A 34 -11.86 15.26 -4.04
C LYS A 34 -12.21 16.34 -3.02
N ALA A 35 -13.09 16.03 -2.06
CA ALA A 35 -13.51 16.97 -1.03
C ALA A 35 -12.33 17.43 -0.15
N LEU A 36 -11.47 16.50 0.28
CA LEU A 36 -10.31 16.80 1.11
C LEU A 36 -9.27 17.62 0.35
N LYS A 37 -8.99 17.26 -0.92
CA LYS A 37 -8.07 18.03 -1.77
C LYS A 37 -8.58 19.45 -2.04
N ALA A 38 -9.89 19.64 -2.22
CA ALA A 38 -10.49 20.97 -2.37
C ALA A 38 -10.30 21.86 -1.12
N GLN A 39 -10.09 21.28 0.06
CA GLN A 39 -9.82 21.98 1.31
C GLN A 39 -8.32 22.09 1.64
N GLY A 40 -7.43 21.67 0.73
CA GLY A 40 -5.97 21.67 0.96
C GLY A 40 -5.51 20.64 2.00
N ILE A 41 -6.34 19.65 2.34
CA ILE A 41 -5.97 18.58 3.27
C ILE A 41 -5.11 17.54 2.53
N LEU A 42 -4.02 17.12 3.17
CA LEU A 42 -3.16 16.08 2.63
C LEU A 42 -3.89 14.73 2.64
N VAL A 43 -3.91 14.10 1.48
CA VAL A 43 -4.50 12.77 1.28
C VAL A 43 -3.40 11.79 0.92
N GLN A 44 -3.47 10.62 1.53
CA GLN A 44 -2.68 9.46 1.16
C GLN A 44 -3.61 8.36 0.65
N VAL A 45 -3.30 7.77 -0.50
CA VAL A 45 -4.05 6.61 -0.99
C VAL A 45 -3.32 5.31 -0.62
N ASN A 46 -4.09 4.32 -0.16
CA ASN A 46 -3.59 2.99 0.19
C ASN A 46 -4.22 1.95 -0.73
N THR A 47 -3.38 1.15 -1.38
CA THR A 47 -3.80 0.04 -2.25
C THR A 47 -3.18 -1.24 -1.78
N THR A 48 -3.98 -2.29 -1.61
CA THR A 48 -3.49 -3.65 -1.36
C THR A 48 -3.30 -4.35 -2.70
N VAL A 49 -2.09 -4.82 -2.98
CA VAL A 49 -1.80 -5.61 -4.18
C VAL A 49 -2.41 -7.00 -3.99
N THR A 50 -3.15 -7.44 -5.00
CA THR A 50 -3.81 -8.73 -5.09
C THR A 50 -3.63 -9.27 -6.50
N ARG A 51 -3.99 -10.53 -6.73
CA ARG A 51 -3.98 -11.11 -8.07
C ARG A 51 -4.87 -10.32 -9.04
N ASP A 52 -6.03 -9.84 -8.58
CA ASP A 52 -7.05 -9.20 -9.42
C ASP A 52 -6.69 -7.79 -9.90
N ASN A 53 -5.87 -7.06 -9.13
CA ASN A 53 -5.47 -5.69 -9.43
C ASN A 53 -3.98 -5.54 -9.79
N TYR A 54 -3.23 -6.64 -9.87
CA TYR A 54 -1.78 -6.62 -10.13
C TYR A 54 -1.42 -5.84 -11.40
N GLU A 55 -2.15 -6.07 -12.50
CA GLU A 55 -1.95 -5.38 -13.78
C GLU A 55 -2.61 -3.99 -13.84
N GLU A 56 -3.21 -3.55 -12.74
CA GLU A 56 -3.95 -2.29 -12.65
C GLU A 56 -3.18 -1.22 -11.86
N ILE A 57 -2.13 -1.60 -11.14
CA ILE A 57 -1.42 -0.71 -10.20
C ILE A 57 -0.95 0.59 -10.87
N GLU A 58 -0.36 0.53 -12.06
CA GLU A 58 0.06 1.74 -12.79
C GLU A 58 -1.13 2.64 -13.16
N ARG A 59 -2.26 2.06 -13.58
CA ARG A 59 -3.49 2.82 -13.87
C ARG A 59 -4.09 3.45 -12.61
N ILE A 60 -3.94 2.78 -11.45
CA ILE A 60 -4.32 3.36 -10.16
C ILE A 60 -3.44 4.57 -9.85
N PHE A 61 -2.12 4.52 -10.11
CA PHE A 61 -1.22 5.66 -9.93
C PHE A 61 -1.64 6.86 -10.78
N GLU A 62 -1.87 6.65 -12.08
CA GLU A 62 -2.36 7.69 -12.97
C GLU A 62 -3.69 8.30 -12.46
N PHE A 63 -4.60 7.46 -12.00
CA PHE A 63 -5.92 7.89 -11.54
C PHE A 63 -5.82 8.76 -10.28
N VAL A 64 -5.04 8.34 -9.28
CA VAL A 64 -4.92 9.10 -8.02
C VAL A 64 -4.09 10.36 -8.18
N GLU A 65 -3.09 10.36 -9.06
CA GLU A 65 -2.34 11.57 -9.41
C GLU A 65 -3.25 12.60 -10.09
N LYS A 66 -4.13 12.17 -11.00
CA LYS A 66 -5.16 13.04 -11.60
C LYS A 66 -6.14 13.63 -10.57
N LEU A 67 -6.32 12.96 -9.43
CA LEU A 67 -7.09 13.49 -8.29
C LEU A 67 -6.27 14.43 -7.39
N GLY A 68 -4.99 14.68 -7.71
CA GLY A 68 -4.08 15.53 -6.97
C GLY A 68 -3.49 14.87 -5.72
N VAL A 69 -3.50 13.53 -5.63
CA VAL A 69 -2.87 12.80 -4.53
C VAL A 69 -1.36 12.76 -4.76
N GLU A 70 -0.60 13.05 -3.70
CA GLU A 70 0.88 13.06 -3.75
C GLU A 70 1.49 11.89 -2.98
N ASN A 71 0.78 11.33 -2.00
CA ASN A 71 1.28 10.25 -1.15
C ASN A 71 0.53 8.95 -1.43
N PHE A 72 1.27 7.87 -1.64
CA PHE A 72 0.69 6.58 -1.99
C PHE A 72 1.37 5.44 -1.27
N HIS A 73 0.60 4.54 -0.68
CA HIS A 73 1.11 3.34 -0.04
C HIS A 73 0.65 2.10 -0.80
N LEU A 74 1.64 1.36 -1.29
CA LEU A 74 1.46 0.05 -1.89
C LEU A 74 1.63 -1.02 -0.79
N PHE A 75 0.53 -1.62 -0.37
CA PHE A 75 0.49 -2.68 0.64
C PHE A 75 0.58 -4.04 -0.02
N PHE A 76 1.52 -4.84 0.45
CA PHE A 76 1.55 -6.26 0.13
C PHE A 76 0.75 -7.03 1.17
N LEU A 77 0.03 -8.06 0.70
CA LEU A 77 -0.87 -8.81 1.55
C LEU A 77 -0.08 -9.50 2.68
N VAL A 78 -0.67 -9.48 3.87
CA VAL A 78 -0.21 -10.24 5.02
C VAL A 78 -1.39 -11.10 5.44
N PRO A 79 -1.39 -12.42 5.16
CA PRO A 79 -2.57 -13.28 5.27
C PRO A 79 -2.96 -13.52 6.72
N THR A 80 -3.64 -12.53 7.30
CA THR A 80 -4.11 -12.52 8.69
C THR A 80 -5.55 -12.01 8.76
N GLY A 81 -6.30 -12.47 9.77
CA GLY A 81 -7.71 -12.11 9.92
C GLY A 81 -8.53 -12.47 8.68
N ARG A 82 -9.22 -11.49 8.10
CA ARG A 82 -10.02 -11.67 6.87
C ARG A 82 -9.17 -11.89 5.62
N GLY A 83 -7.89 -11.50 5.63
CA GLY A 83 -6.98 -11.66 4.50
C GLY A 83 -6.52 -13.09 4.25
N VAL A 84 -6.79 -14.03 5.17
CA VAL A 84 -6.45 -15.45 5.00
C VAL A 84 -7.18 -16.09 3.82
N LYS A 85 -8.34 -15.55 3.43
CA LYS A 85 -9.16 -16.06 2.31
C LYS A 85 -8.82 -15.42 0.98
N ILE A 86 -7.95 -14.41 0.96
CA ILE A 86 -7.57 -13.69 -0.25
C ILE A 86 -6.39 -14.43 -0.86
N GLU A 87 -6.48 -14.73 -2.15
CA GLU A 87 -5.37 -15.31 -2.90
C GLU A 87 -4.25 -14.27 -3.02
N ASP A 88 -3.06 -14.64 -2.54
CA ASP A 88 -1.89 -13.79 -2.59
C ASP A 88 -1.16 -13.94 -3.93
N ILE A 89 -0.37 -12.95 -4.30
CA ILE A 89 0.51 -13.03 -5.47
C ILE A 89 1.77 -13.86 -5.13
N THR A 90 2.43 -14.42 -6.14
CA THR A 90 3.61 -15.26 -5.88
C THR A 90 4.83 -14.43 -5.44
N PRO A 91 5.83 -15.01 -4.77
CA PRO A 91 7.06 -14.30 -4.40
C PRO A 91 7.77 -13.63 -5.59
N GLU A 92 7.73 -14.23 -6.77
CA GLU A 92 8.29 -13.67 -8.00
C GLU A 92 7.53 -12.42 -8.43
N MET A 93 6.19 -12.47 -8.37
CA MET A 93 5.33 -11.31 -8.63
C MET A 93 5.56 -10.19 -7.61
N TYR A 94 5.83 -10.51 -6.34
CA TYR A 94 6.21 -9.51 -5.34
C TYR A 94 7.45 -8.73 -5.80
N GLU A 95 8.52 -9.43 -6.17
CA GLU A 95 9.76 -8.78 -6.62
C GLU A 95 9.57 -8.01 -7.92
N GLU A 96 8.85 -8.59 -8.88
CA GLU A 96 8.56 -7.94 -10.16
C GLU A 96 7.75 -6.67 -9.96
N MET A 97 6.70 -6.69 -9.13
CA MET A 97 5.91 -5.49 -8.81
C MET A 97 6.79 -4.38 -8.22
N ILE A 98 7.69 -4.72 -7.30
CA ILE A 98 8.62 -3.74 -6.71
C ILE A 98 9.55 -3.16 -7.79
N ARG A 99 10.17 -4.02 -8.62
CA ARG A 99 11.09 -3.59 -9.68
C ARG A 99 10.37 -2.74 -10.73
N HIS A 100 9.19 -3.17 -11.14
CA HIS A 100 8.35 -2.47 -12.11
C HIS A 100 7.95 -1.11 -11.57
N THR A 101 7.42 -1.05 -10.33
CA THR A 101 7.06 0.20 -9.66
C THR A 101 8.26 1.14 -9.62
N LEU A 102 9.42 0.70 -9.12
CA LEU A 102 10.64 1.51 -9.10
C LEU A 102 11.03 2.04 -10.49
N LYS A 103 10.83 1.27 -11.56
CA LYS A 103 11.14 1.71 -12.92
C LYS A 103 10.20 2.83 -13.41
N ILE A 104 8.91 2.77 -13.06
CA ILE A 104 7.90 3.72 -13.55
C ILE A 104 7.76 4.96 -12.65
N LEU A 105 8.13 4.88 -11.37
CA LEU A 105 7.98 5.98 -10.40
C LEU A 105 8.50 7.34 -10.89
N PRO A 106 9.65 7.47 -11.59
CA PRO A 106 10.13 8.76 -12.06
C PRO A 106 9.20 9.47 -13.05
N ARG A 107 8.20 8.77 -13.61
CA ARG A 107 7.18 9.34 -14.50
C ARG A 107 6.05 10.04 -13.75
N TYR A 108 5.92 9.77 -12.46
CA TYR A 108 4.83 10.22 -11.60
C TYR A 108 5.36 11.14 -10.50
N GLY A 109 4.59 12.14 -10.09
CA GLY A 109 4.84 12.98 -8.93
C GLY A 109 4.47 12.34 -7.59
N LEU A 110 4.40 11.00 -7.53
CA LEU A 110 3.92 10.25 -6.37
C LEU A 110 5.06 9.84 -5.42
N ASN A 111 4.85 10.11 -4.14
CA ASN A 111 5.65 9.56 -3.05
C ASN A 111 5.13 8.16 -2.68
N VAL A 112 5.69 7.13 -3.32
CA VAL A 112 5.26 5.73 -3.11
C VAL A 112 6.04 5.06 -1.98
N LYS A 113 5.31 4.51 -1.01
CA LYS A 113 5.85 3.67 0.06
C LYS A 113 5.40 2.22 -0.10
N PHE A 114 6.35 1.31 -0.09
CA PHE A 114 6.09 -0.13 -0.07
C PHE A 114 5.92 -0.59 1.39
N SER A 115 4.75 -1.14 1.71
CA SER A 115 4.40 -1.61 3.05
C SER A 115 4.31 -3.12 3.08
N CYS A 116 4.89 -3.74 4.12
CA CYS A 116 4.98 -5.21 4.25
C CYS A 116 5.79 -5.89 3.14
N ALA A 117 6.73 -5.17 2.52
CA ALA A 117 7.64 -5.66 1.49
C ALA A 117 9.09 -5.73 2.01
N PRO A 118 9.49 -6.76 2.78
CA PRO A 118 10.85 -6.85 3.32
C PRO A 118 11.93 -6.93 2.23
N GLN A 119 11.59 -7.42 1.03
CA GLN A 119 12.49 -7.52 -0.12
C GLN A 119 12.82 -6.17 -0.74
N PHE A 120 12.00 -5.14 -0.49
CA PHE A 120 12.11 -3.81 -1.10
C PHE A 120 13.52 -3.21 -0.95
N MET A 121 14.07 -3.22 0.26
CA MET A 121 15.39 -2.62 0.53
C MET A 121 16.51 -3.31 -0.26
N ARG A 122 16.45 -4.64 -0.39
CA ARG A 122 17.41 -5.41 -1.21
C ARG A 122 17.26 -5.05 -2.68
N ILE A 123 16.04 -5.05 -3.21
CA ILE A 123 15.76 -4.78 -4.63
C ILE A 123 16.20 -3.36 -5.01
N MET A 124 15.93 -2.39 -4.14
CA MET A 124 16.34 -1.00 -4.33
C MET A 124 17.87 -0.87 -4.45
N GLN A 125 18.63 -1.54 -3.57
CA GLN A 125 20.11 -1.55 -3.64
C GLN A 125 20.63 -2.20 -4.93
N GLN A 126 20.03 -3.32 -5.37
CA GLN A 126 20.41 -4.00 -6.60
C GLN A 126 20.15 -3.18 -7.86
N THR A 127 19.06 -2.43 -7.88
CA THR A 127 18.61 -1.68 -9.06
C THR A 127 19.43 -0.40 -9.29
N HIS A 128 20.39 -0.07 -8.40
CA HIS A 128 21.23 1.15 -8.47
C HIS A 128 20.42 2.44 -8.66
N SER A 129 19.14 2.42 -8.29
CA SER A 129 18.24 3.54 -8.46
C SER A 129 18.61 4.58 -7.41
N GLN A 130 19.42 5.57 -7.81
CA GLN A 130 19.68 6.80 -7.05
C GLN A 130 18.37 7.61 -6.94
N MET A 131 17.43 7.11 -6.16
CA MET A 131 16.13 7.75 -5.97
C MET A 131 16.20 8.67 -4.77
N ARG A 132 16.31 9.97 -5.06
CA ARG A 132 16.35 11.09 -4.10
C ARG A 132 15.12 11.20 -3.17
N HIS A 133 14.09 10.38 -3.37
CA HIS A 133 12.77 10.52 -2.72
C HIS A 133 12.34 9.32 -1.86
N ILE A 134 13.15 8.25 -1.75
CA ILE A 134 12.82 7.11 -0.89
C ILE A 134 13.42 7.37 0.49
N GLN A 135 12.58 7.40 1.54
CA GLN A 135 12.99 7.66 2.92
C GLN A 135 14.17 6.75 3.33
N SER A 136 15.35 7.35 3.41
CA SER A 136 16.67 6.75 3.71
C SER A 136 16.81 6.18 5.13
N ASN A 137 15.75 6.20 5.94
CA ASN A 137 15.79 5.84 7.36
C ASN A 137 15.07 4.52 7.72
N MET A 138 14.60 3.73 6.74
CA MET A 138 13.90 2.48 7.04
C MET A 138 14.87 1.32 7.32
N ARG A 139 15.13 1.05 8.60
CA ARG A 139 15.89 -0.13 9.07
C ARG A 139 14.95 -1.26 9.48
N GLY A 140 14.63 -2.15 8.54
CA GLY A 140 13.84 -3.37 8.82
C GLY A 140 12.35 -3.12 9.08
N CYS A 141 11.65 -4.14 9.57
CA CYS A 141 10.21 -4.08 9.81
C CYS A 141 9.88 -3.27 11.07
N ILE A 142 9.06 -2.22 10.95
CA ILE A 142 8.62 -1.39 12.08
C ILE A 142 7.86 -2.19 13.15
N ALA A 143 7.20 -3.29 12.73
CA ALA A 143 6.47 -4.18 13.64
C ALA A 143 7.36 -4.81 14.71
N ALA A 144 8.66 -4.97 14.42
CA ALA A 144 9.61 -5.58 15.34
C ALA A 144 10.17 -4.59 16.38
N PHE A 145 10.27 -3.31 16.04
CA PHE A 145 11.03 -2.34 16.84
C PHE A 145 10.19 -1.20 17.43
N TYR A 146 9.13 -0.75 16.74
CA TYR A 146 8.51 0.55 17.03
C TYR A 146 6.98 0.56 16.95
N TYR A 147 6.32 -0.60 16.94
CA TYR A 147 4.86 -0.70 16.75
C TYR A 147 4.20 -1.50 17.88
N CYS A 148 3.14 -0.93 18.46
CA CYS A 148 2.16 -1.68 19.24
C CYS A 148 0.75 -1.32 18.75
N ARG A 149 -0.12 -2.32 18.66
CA ARG A 149 -1.55 -2.15 18.40
C ARG A 149 -2.30 -2.17 19.71
N VAL A 150 -3.00 -1.07 20.02
CA VAL A 150 -3.94 -0.99 21.13
C VAL A 150 -5.35 -1.28 20.63
N TYR A 151 -5.98 -2.32 21.17
CA TYR A 151 -7.35 -2.68 20.85
C TYR A 151 -8.36 -1.80 21.64
N PRO A 152 -9.61 -1.64 21.17
CA PRO A 152 -10.64 -0.89 21.91
C PRO A 152 -10.85 -1.38 23.35
N HIS A 153 -10.64 -2.68 23.59
CA HIS A 153 -10.67 -3.30 24.93
C HIS A 153 -9.32 -3.18 25.69
N ARG A 154 -8.48 -2.20 25.35
CA ARG A 154 -7.23 -1.84 26.03
C ARG A 154 -6.11 -2.91 26.07
N ARG A 155 -6.16 -3.95 25.24
CA ARG A 155 -4.99 -4.87 25.10
C ARG A 155 -3.98 -4.26 24.11
N CYS A 156 -2.68 -4.35 24.40
CA CYS A 156 -1.60 -3.93 23.49
C CYS A 156 -0.83 -5.15 23.00
N ASN A 157 -0.76 -5.36 21.68
CA ASN A 157 0.05 -6.43 21.08
C ASN A 157 0.97 -5.85 20.00
N SER A 158 2.20 -6.34 19.88
CA SER A 158 3.14 -5.91 18.84
C SER A 158 2.78 -6.42 17.45
N MET A 159 2.20 -7.61 17.28
CA MET A 159 1.73 -8.11 15.98
C MET A 159 0.77 -9.30 16.15
N PRO A 160 -0.18 -9.54 15.22
CA PRO A 160 -0.98 -10.78 15.20
C PRO A 160 -0.22 -12.02 14.68
N ILE A 161 1.10 -11.91 14.42
CA ILE A 161 1.92 -12.98 13.83
C ILE A 161 3.15 -13.19 14.72
N SER A 162 3.41 -14.44 15.11
CA SER A 162 4.70 -14.81 15.70
C SER A 162 5.80 -14.64 14.65
N ALA A 163 6.89 -13.96 14.99
CA ALA A 163 8.02 -13.66 14.09
C ALA A 163 8.53 -14.88 13.26
N ASN A 164 8.34 -16.11 13.75
CA ASN A 164 8.71 -17.36 13.07
C ASN A 164 7.85 -17.79 11.86
N LYS A 165 6.71 -17.15 11.58
CA LYS A 165 5.89 -17.49 10.40
C LYS A 165 6.14 -16.61 9.18
N ALA A 166 6.90 -15.52 9.32
CA ALA A 166 7.17 -14.59 8.22
C ALA A 166 8.26 -15.06 7.25
N TRP A 167 9.00 -16.13 7.59
CA TRP A 167 10.18 -16.60 6.85
C TRP A 167 10.04 -18.02 6.30
N LYS A 168 8.83 -18.58 6.26
CA LYS A 168 8.56 -19.92 5.74
C LYS A 168 7.99 -19.87 4.33
N TYR A 169 8.69 -19.25 3.38
CA TYR A 169 8.61 -19.51 1.94
C TYR A 169 9.93 -19.05 1.30
#